data_AF-A0A0J0YN67-F1
#
_entry.id   AF-A0A0J0YN67-F1
#
_cell.length_a   1.000
_cell.length_b   1.000
_cell.length_c   1.000
_cell.angle_alpha   90.00
_cell.angle_beta   90.00
_cell.angle_gamma   90.00
#
_symmetry.space_group_name_H-M   'P 1'
#
loop_
_entity.id
_entity.type
_entity.pdbx_description
1 polymer ?
#
loop_
_entity_poly.entity_id
_entity_poly.type
_entity_poly.pdbx_seq_one_letter_code
_entity_poly.pdbx_strand_id
1 'polypeptide(L)' 'MNVEAQRRNIVHRILDTDNVQLLNQIEDLLNNEIYTHSTNGKPLTVKEYENHLNEIMNLSDAGEQGYSTEEARKKIIKK' A
#
# COMPACT_ATOMS: atom_id res chain seq x y z
N MET A 1 5.55 -23.61 6.92
CA MET A 1 6.27 -22.78 7.93
C MET A 1 5.43 -22.74 9.20
N ASN A 2 6.04 -22.95 10.38
CA ASN A 2 5.34 -22.82 11.66
C ASN A 2 5.37 -21.35 12.10
N VAL A 3 4.20 -20.69 12.04
CA VAL A 3 4.03 -19.27 12.37
C VAL A 3 4.43 -18.96 13.82
N GLU A 4 4.18 -19.88 14.76
CA GLU A 4 4.57 -19.67 16.16
C GLU A 4 6.08 -19.67 16.36
N ALA A 5 6.78 -20.58 15.68
CA ALA A 5 8.25 -20.64 15.75
C ALA A 5 8.88 -19.34 15.20
N GLN A 6 8.30 -18.80 14.12
CA GLN A 6 8.73 -17.53 13.54
C GLN A 6 8.45 -16.35 14.49
N ARG A 7 7.26 -16.28 15.12
CA ARG A 7 6.96 -15.24 16.12
C ARG A 7 7.93 -15.25 17.29
N ARG A 8 8.20 -16.42 17.88
CA ARG A 8 9.15 -16.54 19.00
C ARG A 8 10.54 -16.02 18.63
N ASN A 9 11.03 -16.36 17.44
CA ASN A 9 12.34 -15.91 16.96
C ASN A 9 12.38 -14.38 16.77
N ILE A 10 11.33 -13.79 16.17
CA ILE A 10 11.24 -12.33 16.00
C ILE A 10 11.25 -11.61 17.36
N VAL A 11 10.48 -12.10 18.34
CA VAL A 11 10.43 -11.49 19.69
C VAL A 11 11.80 -11.52 20.37
N HIS A 12 12.51 -12.65 20.33
CA HIS A 12 13.85 -12.73 20.92
C HIS A 12 14.81 -11.73 20.27
N ARG A 13 14.81 -11.63 18.94
CA ARG A 13 15.67 -10.68 18.22
C ARG A 13 15.37 -9.22 18.57
N ILE A 14 14.10 -8.87 18.79
CA ILE A 14 13.70 -7.51 19.21
C ILE A 14 14.16 -7.24 20.64
N LEU A 15 13.97 -8.20 21.57
CA LEU A 15 14.38 -8.07 22.97
C LEU A 15 15.89 -7.91 23.13
N ASP A 16 16.68 -8.55 22.27
CA ASP A 16 18.14 -8.49 22.29
C ASP A 16 18.71 -7.26 21.55
N THR A 17 17.87 -6.40 20.96
CA THR A 17 18.30 -5.23 20.18
C THR A 17 18.36 -3.97 21.04
N ASP A 18 19.57 -3.43 21.24
CA ASP A 18 19.78 -2.16 21.98
C ASP A 18 19.78 -0.91 21.07
N ASN A 19 19.66 -1.09 19.74
CA ASN A 19 19.68 0.02 18.78
C ASN A 19 18.31 0.70 18.68
N VAL A 20 18.18 1.86 19.31
CA VAL A 20 16.95 2.66 19.33
C VAL A 20 16.44 3.05 17.94
N GLN A 21 17.32 3.37 16.98
CA GLN A 21 16.89 3.69 15.62
C GLN A 21 16.25 2.49 14.92
N LEU A 22 16.80 1.29 15.13
CA LEU A 22 16.25 0.06 14.58
C LEU A 22 14.91 -0.29 15.24
N LEU A 23 14.79 -0.10 16.56
CA LEU A 23 13.52 -0.31 17.27
C LEU A 23 12.43 0.64 16.76
N ASN A 24 12.74 1.91 16.52
CA ASN A 24 11.79 2.87 15.94
C ASN A 24 11.30 2.44 14.55
N GLN A 25 12.20 1.94 13.69
CA GLN A 25 11.82 1.43 12.37
C GLN A 25 10.93 0.19 12.45
N ILE A 26 11.18 -0.70 13.43
CA ILE A 26 10.34 -1.87 13.67
C ILE A 26 8.96 -1.44 14.15
N GLU A 27 8.90 -0.47 15.06
CA GLU A 27 7.65 0.10 15.54
C GLU A 27 6.84 0.75 14.40
N ASP A 28 7.48 1.53 13.53
CA ASP A 28 6.84 2.10 12.34
C ASP A 28 6.29 1.00 11.40
N LEU A 29 7.04 -0.09 11.21
CA LEU A 29 6.58 -1.22 10.39
C LEU A 29 5.40 -1.98 11.01
N LEU A 30 5.40 -2.15 12.33
CA LEU A 30 4.31 -2.80 13.06
C LEU A 30 3.05 -1.94 13.10
N ASN A 31 3.21 -0.62 13.15
CA ASN A 31 2.11 0.34 13.16
C ASN A 31 1.50 0.57 11.76
N ASN A 32 2.28 0.37 10.70
CA ASN A 32 1.81 0.53 9.32
C ASN A 32 1.29 -0.80 8.76
N GLU A 33 0.05 -1.15 9.14
CA GLU A 33 -0.63 -2.30 8.58
C GLU A 33 -0.94 -2.03 7.10
N ILE A 34 -0.20 -2.72 6.21
CA ILE A 34 -0.42 -2.66 4.77
C ILE A 34 -1.70 -3.43 4.46
N TYR A 35 -2.74 -2.68 4.09
CA TYR A 35 -4.06 -3.23 3.80
C TYR A 35 -4.13 -3.81 2.38
N THR A 36 -3.55 -3.09 1.40
CA THR A 36 -3.55 -3.51 -0.01
C THR A 36 -2.40 -2.84 -0.79
N HIS A 37 -2.22 -3.22 -2.06
CA HIS A 37 -1.29 -2.56 -2.96
C HIS A 37 -2.06 -1.79 -4.04
N SER A 38 -1.57 -0.61 -4.40
CA SER A 38 -2.03 0.13 -5.58
C SER A 38 -1.70 -0.62 -6.89
N THR A 39 -2.28 -0.18 -8.01
CA THR A 39 -2.01 -0.71 -9.36
C THR A 39 -0.53 -0.60 -9.78
N ASN A 40 0.23 0.29 -9.15
CA ASN A 40 1.68 0.47 -9.36
C ASN A 40 2.54 -0.33 -8.35
N GLY A 41 1.92 -1.16 -7.51
CA GLY A 41 2.60 -1.99 -6.51
C GLY A 41 2.93 -1.28 -5.19
N LYS A 42 2.65 0.03 -5.06
CA LYS A 42 2.87 0.78 -3.82
C LYS A 42 1.94 0.23 -2.71
N PRO A 43 2.46 -0.13 -1.51
CA PRO A 43 1.62 -0.52 -0.38
C PRO A 43 0.77 0.65 0.10
N LEU A 44 -0.47 0.37 0.45
CA LEU A 44 -1.45 1.32 0.97
C LEU A 44 -1.92 0.83 2.33
N THR A 45 -1.86 1.71 3.32
CA THR A 45 -2.61 1.56 4.58
C THR A 45 -4.11 1.72 4.33
N VAL A 46 -4.95 1.31 5.28
CA VAL A 46 -6.42 1.46 5.20
C VAL A 46 -6.80 2.93 4.88
N LYS A 47 -6.21 3.88 5.60
CA LYS A 47 -6.46 5.31 5.44
C LYS A 47 -6.03 5.82 4.06
N GLU A 48 -4.89 5.36 3.54
CA GLU A 48 -4.44 5.74 2.20
C GLU A 48 -5.32 5.13 1.11
N TYR A 49 -5.85 3.93 1.32
CA TYR A 49 -6.79 3.31 0.40
C TYR A 49 -8.14 4.05 0.37
N GLU A 50 -8.68 4.40 1.53
CA GLU A 50 -9.91 5.23 1.63
C GLU A 50 -9.72 6.59 0.96
N ASN A 51 -8.60 7.26 1.19
CA ASN A 51 -8.28 8.53 0.53
C ASN A 51 -8.17 8.36 -1.00
N HIS A 52 -7.53 7.30 -1.47
CA HIS A 52 -7.44 7.02 -2.91
C HIS A 52 -8.82 6.79 -3.53
N LEU A 53 -9.72 6.07 -2.86
CA LEU A 53 -11.11 5.90 -3.32
C LEU A 53 -11.86 7.23 -3.36
N ASN A 54 -11.69 8.07 -2.34
CA ASN A 54 -12.31 9.40 -2.29
C ASN A 54 -11.77 10.32 -3.39
N GLU A 55 -10.48 10.27 -3.71
CA GLU A 55 -9.90 10.99 -4.84
C GLU A 55 -10.49 10.53 -6.18
N ILE A 56 -10.58 9.22 -6.41
CA ILE A 56 -11.23 8.68 -7.62
C ILE A 56 -12.68 9.14 -7.72
N MET A 57 -13.43 9.09 -6.61
CA MET A 57 -14.81 9.51 -6.57
C MET A 57 -14.96 11.01 -6.86
N ASN A 58 -14.11 11.85 -6.26
CA ASN A 58 -14.10 13.29 -6.48
C ASN A 58 -13.72 13.65 -7.93
N LEU A 59 -12.78 12.92 -8.55
CA LEU A 59 -12.42 13.12 -9.96
C LEU A 59 -13.55 12.69 -10.90
N SER A 60 -14.25 11.61 -10.56
CA SER A 60 -15.44 11.16 -11.27
C SER A 60 -16.57 12.18 -11.17
N ASP A 61 -16.83 12.72 -9.98
CA ASP A 61 -17.87 13.73 -9.72
C ASP A 61 -17.51 15.11 -10.28
N ALA A 62 -16.21 15.44 -10.37
CA ALA A 62 -15.72 16.66 -11.02
C ALA A 62 -15.87 16.64 -12.55
N GLY A 63 -16.37 15.54 -13.13
CA GLY A 63 -16.64 15.44 -14.56
C GLY A 63 -15.38 15.39 -15.42
N GLU A 64 -14.27 14.89 -14.87
CA GLU A 64 -13.03 14.74 -15.63
C GLU A 64 -13.31 13.83 -16.85
N GLN A 65 -13.08 14.35 -18.05
CA GLN A 65 -13.37 13.63 -19.29
C GLN A 65 -12.51 12.36 -19.35
N GLY A 66 -13.13 11.22 -19.06
CA GLY A 66 -12.58 9.93 -19.46
C GLY A 66 -12.30 9.94 -20.96
N TYR A 67 -11.37 9.08 -21.41
CA TYR A 67 -11.06 8.97 -22.84
C TYR A 67 -12.35 8.76 -23.64
N SER A 68 -12.52 9.56 -24.70
CA SER A 68 -13.54 9.26 -25.70
C SER A 68 -13.28 7.88 -26.31
N THR A 69 -14.31 7.22 -26.84
CA THR A 69 -14.21 5.89 -27.43
C THR A 69 -13.10 5.80 -28.48
N GLU A 70 -12.87 6.88 -29.23
CA GLU A 70 -11.81 6.97 -30.24
C GLU A 70 -10.40 7.09 -29.64
N GLU A 71 -10.24 7.82 -28.53
CA GLU A 71 -8.95 7.94 -27.82
C GLU A 71 -8.58 6.62 -27.12
N ALA A 72 -9.57 5.94 -26.53
CA ALA A 72 -9.38 4.62 -25.93
C ALA A 72 -8.96 3.59 -27.00
N ARG A 73 -9.64 3.60 -28.17
CA ARG A 73 -9.32 2.72 -29.29
C ARG A 73 -7.88 2.93 -29.80
N LYS A 74 -7.43 4.19 -29.94
CA LYS A 74 -6.05 4.50 -30.37
C LYS A 74 -4.98 4.03 -29.38
N LYS A 75 -5.26 4.03 -28.07
CA LYS A 75 -4.32 3.50 -27.05
C LYS A 75 -4.23 1.98 -27.08
N ILE A 76 -5.32 1.27 -27.38
CA ILE A 76 -5.36 -0.20 -27.44
C ILE A 76 -4.69 -0.72 -28.73
N ILE A 77 -4.82 0.02 -29.84
CA ILE A 77 -4.34 -0.41 -31.17
C ILE A 77 -2.86 -0.07 -31.42
N LYS A 78 -2.15 0.64 -30.52
CA LYS A 78 -0.69 0.76 -30.63
C LYS A 78 -0.02 -0.60 -30.36
N LYS A 79 0.11 -1.38 -31.43
CA LYS A 79 0.93 -2.58 -31.55
C LYS A 79 1.68 -2.51 -32.87
#